data_AF-A0A941CYF2-F1
#
_entry.id   AF-A0A941CYF2-F1
#
_cell.length_a   1.000
_cell.length_b   1.000
_cell.length_c   1.000
_cell.angle_alpha   90.00
_cell.angle_beta   90.00
_cell.angle_gamma   90.00
#
_symmetry.space_group_name_H-M   'P 1'
#
loop_
_entity.id
_entity.type
_entity.pdbx_description
1 polymer ?
#
loop_
_entity_poly.entity_id
_entity_poly.type
_entity_poly.pdbx_seq_one_letter_code
_entity_poly.pdbx_strand_id
1 'polypeptide(L)' 'MTPRTVRRSSALNPARTDIRGLICGVRIEEITDPVMREIRDLDKLIDDLAKGRPMEKILNRAPAKV' A
#
# COMPACT_ATOMS: atom_id res chain seq x y z
N MET A 1 15.37 8.39 -0.97
CA MET A 1 14.10 9.13 -1.13
C MET A 1 13.72 9.73 0.22
N THR A 2 13.44 11.03 0.30
CA THR A 2 13.00 11.65 1.57
C THR A 2 11.48 11.46 1.74
N PRO A 3 10.95 11.37 2.98
CA PRO A 3 9.51 11.19 3.21
C PRO A 3 8.61 12.30 2.61
N ARG A 4 9.19 13.45 2.26
CA ARG A 4 8.47 14.60 1.67
C ARG A 4 8.00 14.36 0.24
N THR A 5 8.62 13.46 -0.51
CA THR A 5 8.30 13.24 -1.93
C THR A 5 7.03 12.41 -2.12
N VAL A 6 6.75 11.46 -1.22
CA VAL A 6 5.57 10.57 -1.31
C VAL A 6 4.26 11.37 -1.21
N ARG A 7 4.20 12.30 -0.24
CA ARG A 7 3.00 13.12 0.01
C ARG A 7 2.64 14.10 -1.12
N ARG A 8 3.62 14.49 -1.95
CA ARG A 8 3.41 15.46 -3.05
C ARG A 8 3.01 14.81 -4.38
N SER A 9 2.92 13.47 -4.43
CA SER A 9 2.44 12.79 -5.64
C SER A 9 0.94 13.02 -5.77
N SER A 10 0.54 13.91 -6.67
CA SER A 10 -0.82 14.48 -6.80
C SER A 10 -1.92 13.49 -7.18
N ALA A 11 -1.61 12.20 -7.34
CA ALA A 11 -2.54 11.14 -7.74
C ALA A 11 -2.30 9.83 -6.97
N LEU A 12 -2.25 9.90 -5.64
CA LEU A 12 -2.19 8.68 -4.83
C LEU A 12 -3.50 7.89 -5.01
N ASN A 13 -3.37 6.60 -5.32
CA ASN A 13 -4.52 5.71 -5.51
C ASN A 13 -5.39 5.68 -4.23
N PRO A 14 -6.71 5.93 -4.30
CA PRO A 14 -7.58 5.84 -3.14
C PRO A 14 -7.64 4.43 -2.54
N ALA A 15 -7.46 3.38 -3.34
CA ALA A 15 -7.46 2.00 -2.88
C ALA A 15 -6.20 1.62 -2.06
N ARG A 16 -5.22 2.52 -1.92
CA ARG A 16 -4.01 2.25 -1.13
C ARG A 16 -4.30 2.02 0.35
N THR A 17 -5.39 2.61 0.87
CA THR A 17 -5.81 2.43 2.27
C THR A 17 -6.39 1.05 2.55
N ASP A 18 -6.72 0.29 1.51
CA ASP A 18 -7.25 -1.07 1.62
C ASP A 18 -6.15 -2.12 1.74
N ILE A 19 -4.88 -1.72 1.55
CA ILE A 19 -3.71 -2.57 1.76
C ILE A 19 -3.59 -2.88 3.25
N ARG A 20 -3.57 -4.17 3.58
CA ARG A 20 -3.62 -4.69 4.95
C ARG A 20 -2.62 -5.83 5.16
N GLY A 21 -2.31 -6.08 6.42
CA GLY A 21 -1.49 -7.20 6.86
C GLY A 21 -0.10 -6.83 7.33
N LEU A 22 0.79 -7.81 7.29
CA LEU A 22 2.12 -7.73 7.89
C LEU A 22 3.19 -7.40 6.83
N ILE A 23 4.03 -6.41 7.13
CA ILE A 23 5.23 -6.07 6.34
C ILE A 23 6.41 -5.88 7.28
N CYS A 24 7.54 -6.54 6.98
CA CYS A 24 8.76 -6.48 7.80
C CYS A 24 8.54 -6.73 9.31
N GLY A 25 7.56 -7.55 9.69
CA GLY A 25 7.25 -7.87 11.09
C GLY A 25 6.29 -6.90 11.79
N VAL A 26 5.82 -5.85 11.11
CA VAL A 26 4.90 -4.84 11.65
C VAL A 26 3.56 -4.92 10.92
N ARG A 27 2.44 -4.77 11.65
CA ARG A 27 1.11 -4.60 11.06
C ARG A 27 0.93 -3.18 10.56
N ILE A 28 0.53 -3.03 9.30
CA ILE A 28 0.31 -1.73 8.67
C ILE A 28 -0.79 -0.94 9.39
N GLU A 29 -1.80 -1.64 9.90
CA GLU A 29 -2.94 -1.08 10.61
C GLU A 29 -2.56 -0.47 11.96
N GLU A 30 -1.44 -0.92 12.56
CA GLU A 30 -0.95 -0.43 13.85
C GLU A 30 -0.02 0.78 13.69
N ILE A 31 0.33 1.18 12.46
CA ILE A 31 1.20 2.33 12.20
C ILE A 31 0.42 3.63 12.39
N THR A 32 0.78 4.38 13.42
CA THR A 32 0.14 5.66 13.78
C THR A 32 0.66 6.85 12.96
N ASP A 33 1.92 6.81 12.52
CA ASP A 33 2.48 7.85 11.68
C ASP A 33 1.94 7.71 10.23
N PRO A 34 1.18 8.72 9.73
CA PRO A 34 0.53 8.63 8.43
C PRO A 34 1.52 8.55 7.27
N VAL A 35 2.69 9.19 7.38
CA VAL A 35 3.72 9.17 6.32
C VAL A 35 4.41 7.81 6.30
N MET A 36 4.71 7.26 7.47
CA MET A 36 5.26 5.89 7.56
C MET A 36 4.25 4.86 7.05
N ARG A 37 2.96 5.05 7.33
CA ARG A 37 1.91 4.17 6.81
C ARG A 37 1.89 4.18 5.29
N GLU A 38 1.88 5.35 4.65
CA GLU A 38 1.90 5.45 3.18
C GLU A 38 3.12 4.77 2.53
N ILE A 39 4.28 4.86 3.17
CA ILE A 39 5.50 4.19 2.71
C ILE A 39 5.35 2.67 2.83
N ARG A 40 4.81 2.18 3.96
CA ARG A 40 4.62 0.74 4.21
C ARG A 40 3.50 0.12 3.38
N ASP A 41 2.46 0.88 3.06
CA ASP A 41 1.43 0.47 2.09
C ASP A 41 2.08 0.15 0.73
N LEU A 42 2.99 1.02 0.27
CA LEU A 42 3.72 0.81 -0.98
C LEU A 42 4.69 -0.39 -0.91
N ASP A 43 5.47 -0.51 0.16
CA ASP A 43 6.37 -1.65 0.37
C ASP A 43 5.61 -2.96 0.34
N LYS A 44 4.43 -3.00 0.99
CA LYS A 44 3.58 -4.18 1.04
C LYS A 44 2.99 -4.56 -0.31
N LEU A 45 2.55 -3.57 -1.08
CA LEU A 45 2.09 -3.78 -2.45
C LEU A 45 3.18 -4.43 -3.30
N ILE A 46 4.41 -3.91 -3.23
CA ILE A 46 5.55 -4.42 -4.00
C ILE A 46 5.89 -5.86 -3.55
N ASP A 47 5.91 -6.11 -2.24
CA ASP A 47 6.16 -7.45 -1.67
C ASP A 47 5.11 -8.48 -2.13
N ASP A 48 3.83 -8.13 -2.11
CA ASP A 48 2.77 -9.03 -2.55
C ASP A 48 2.80 -9.29 -4.07
N LEU A 49 3.13 -8.26 -4.87
CA LEU A 49 3.35 -8.42 -6.31
C LEU A 49 4.56 -9.32 -6.60
N ALA A 50 5.66 -9.16 -5.87
CA ALA A 50 6.84 -10.01 -6.00
C ALA A 50 6.55 -11.47 -5.60
N LYS A 51 5.62 -11.68 -4.67
CA LYS A 51 5.10 -13.01 -4.30
C LYS A 51 4.09 -13.58 -5.30
N GLY A 52 3.80 -12.88 -6.40
CA GLY A 52 2.87 -13.32 -7.44
C GLY A 52 1.40 -13.20 -7.04
N ARG A 53 1.05 -12.40 -6.03
CA ARG A 53 -0.36 -12.15 -5.71
C ARG A 53 -0.97 -11.23 -6.77
N PRO A 54 -2.18 -11.56 -7.28
CA PRO A 54 -2.87 -10.71 -8.23
C PRO A 54 -3.33 -9.40 -7.56
N MET A 55 -3.22 -8.29 -8.28
CA MET A 55 -3.55 -6.94 -7.82
C MET A 55 -4.96 -6.83 -7.21
N GLU A 56 -5.93 -7.55 -7.77
CA GLU A 56 -7.32 -7.61 -7.32
C GLU A 56 -7.44 -8.11 -5.87
N LYS A 57 -6.60 -9.08 -5.48
CA LYS A 57 -6.56 -9.60 -4.11
C LYS A 57 -5.82 -8.66 -3.15
N ILE A 58 -4.85 -7.89 -3.64
CA ILE A 58 -4.05 -6.97 -2.81
C ILE A 58 -4.84 -5.70 -2.49
N LEU A 59 -5.48 -5.11 -3.49
CA LEU A 59 -6.29 -3.89 -3.35
C LEU A 59 -7.74 -4.17 -2.93
N ASN A 60 -8.08 -5.44 -2.69
CA ASN A 60 -9.42 -5.92 -2.36
C ASN A 60 -10.53 -5.30 -3.26
N ARG A 61 -10.18 -5.08 -4.53
CA ARG A 61 -11.03 -4.37 -5.49
C ARG A 61 -11.67 -5.40 -6.41
N ALA A 62 -12.99 -5.34 -6.55
CA ALA A 62 -13.67 -6.04 -7.66
C ALA A 62 -13.04 -5.59 -8.99
N PRO A 63 -12.93 -6.46 -10.00
CA PRO A 63 -12.33 -6.10 -11.28
C PRO A 63 -13.01 -4.82 -11.77
N ALA A 64 -12.21 -3.80 -12.06
CA ALA A 64 -12.73 -2.58 -12.66
C ALA A 64 -13.41 -2.99 -13.96
N LYS A 65 -14.73 -2.87 -14.01
CA LYS A 65 -15.53 -3.16 -15.19
C LYS A 65 -15.09 -2.18 -16.27
N VAL A 66 -14.28 -2.66 -17.21
CA VAL A 66 -13.95 -1.98 -18.47
C VAL A 66 -15.10 -2.20 -19.43
#